data_AF-V4B7Z3-F1
#
_entry.id   AF-V4B7Z3-F1
#
_cell.length_a   1.000
_cell.length_b   1.000
_cell.length_c   1.000
_cell.angle_alpha   90.00
_cell.angle_beta   90.00
_cell.angle_gamma   90.00
#
_symmetry.space_group_name_H-M   'P 1'
#
loop_
_entity.id
_entity.type
_entity.pdbx_description
1 polymer ?
#
loop_
_entity_poly.entity_id
_entity_poly.type
_entity_poly.pdbx_seq_one_letter_code
_entity_poly.pdbx_strand_id
1 'polypeptide(L)'
;MTVLSFLTAASGRMLPCLASYLLWNEKDKHNDIPPLHPANLTVFEYVREITGNLIIQSSHEDFKNLSCFKSLEYIYGRETNSELSLSIIMTKLESLELMNLKQIRRGSVMIAGNTQLCYINSINWSKLLSTNQQKTTISHNKNTSLCMAENRVCDPECSSDGCWGPGSEKCLSCKRYRIEEKNVCIKSCAHIELHYEGDNMICKPCHEECRNNCTGPEPSECDSCINVSIIDSTNHTICLAECPEIMYPDKNSVCQKCHKNCANGCTGPMDHVGENGCNSCEVGYRQMKGSSTIKCMPTDTDNCPDGHHMKPVKFDIIDPLAGKRICEPCHRFCKTCTGAGVYYCNLCRYYFQQSTCVEHCHTMSYGNNDTKMCDTCHTECRSGCRGPDSSDCLACKNFKIYTNEETTKVNSTSFLIFSVHNTQNTQQVKITDFGLAKLLDYDEEVYQAAGGKMPIKWLALECIQHRIFTHKSDVWSYGVTVWELMTYGLKPYDSIRARDVPDLLEKGERLPQPHCCTIDVYMIMIKCWMLDAESRPSFKELQEEFAKMARDPGRYLVIPGRDNLFLEVLAHVRFYSRFEYSWWETFAAN
;
A
#
# COMPACT_ATOMS: atom_id res chain seq x y z
N MET A 1 -10.01 7.20 -84.12
CA MET A 1 -10.35 8.32 -83.21
C MET A 1 -9.79 7.99 -81.86
N THR A 2 -9.00 8.91 -81.32
CA THR A 2 -7.90 8.62 -80.41
C THR A 2 -8.40 8.30 -79.00
N VAL A 3 -8.27 7.04 -78.58
CA VAL A 3 -8.36 6.60 -77.18
C VAL A 3 -7.08 7.09 -76.48
N LEU A 4 -6.96 8.42 -76.26
CA LEU A 4 -5.80 9.03 -75.61
C LEU A 4 -6.23 9.66 -74.28
N SER A 5 -6.51 8.81 -73.29
CA SER A 5 -6.47 9.21 -71.86
C SER A 5 -6.44 8.03 -70.87
N PHE A 6 -6.52 6.77 -71.33
CA PHE A 6 -6.45 5.61 -70.42
C PHE A 6 -5.04 5.34 -69.86
N LEU A 7 -3.98 5.80 -70.53
CA LEU A 7 -2.61 5.42 -70.17
C LEU A 7 -2.01 6.15 -68.95
N THR A 8 -2.66 7.19 -68.40
CA THR A 8 -2.19 7.85 -67.16
C THR A 8 -2.94 7.38 -65.91
N ALA A 9 -4.19 6.89 -66.05
CA ALA A 9 -5.00 6.40 -64.94
C ALA A 9 -4.60 4.98 -64.46
N ALA A 10 -3.93 4.19 -65.31
CA ALA A 10 -3.44 2.85 -64.96
C ALA A 10 -2.24 2.84 -63.98
N SER A 11 -1.75 4.01 -63.55
CA SER A 11 -0.57 4.13 -62.67
C SER A 11 -0.89 4.15 -61.16
N GLY A 12 -2.15 3.95 -60.76
CA GLY A 12 -2.56 3.97 -59.35
C GLY A 12 -2.42 5.35 -58.67
N ARG A 13 -2.14 6.42 -59.44
CA ARG A 13 -2.09 7.80 -58.95
C ARG A 13 -3.46 8.45 -59.05
N MET A 14 -3.97 8.96 -57.92
CA MET A 14 -5.16 9.82 -57.87
C MET A 14 -4.91 11.06 -58.73
N LEU A 15 -5.75 11.30 -59.73
CA LEU A 15 -5.68 12.47 -60.61
C LEU A 15 -6.76 13.48 -60.18
N PRO A 16 -6.41 14.57 -59.46
CA PRO A 16 -7.41 15.56 -59.03
C PRO A 16 -7.93 16.42 -60.19
N CYS A 17 -7.18 16.50 -61.30
CA CYS A 17 -7.52 17.30 -62.48
C CYS A 17 -7.40 16.47 -63.77
N LEU A 18 -8.40 16.57 -64.66
CA LEU A 18 -8.39 15.96 -65.99
C LEU A 18 -8.33 17.02 -67.11
N ALA A 19 -7.59 16.72 -68.18
CA ALA A 19 -7.43 17.61 -69.34
C ALA A 19 -8.74 17.76 -70.12
N SER A 20 -9.24 16.69 -70.72
CA SER A 20 -10.58 16.55 -71.29
C SER A 20 -10.98 15.09 -71.13
N TYR A 21 -12.26 14.81 -70.99
CA TYR A 21 -12.71 13.45 -70.81
C TYR A 21 -13.85 13.11 -71.77
N LEU A 22 -13.55 12.21 -72.71
CA LEU A 22 -14.51 11.61 -73.62
C LEU A 22 -14.77 10.17 -73.16
N LEU A 23 -15.92 9.94 -72.55
CA LEU A 23 -16.38 8.60 -72.20
C LEU A 23 -17.21 8.09 -73.38
N TRP A 24 -16.53 7.44 -74.32
CA TRP A 24 -17.16 6.76 -75.45
C TRP A 24 -17.10 5.25 -75.23
N ASN A 25 -18.26 4.63 -75.04
CA ASN A 25 -18.36 3.21 -74.70
C ASN A 25 -19.10 2.43 -75.79
N GLU A 26 -18.42 2.19 -76.89
CA GLU A 26 -18.83 1.24 -77.93
C GLU A 26 -17.73 0.18 -78.09
N LYS A 27 -18.10 -1.04 -78.49
CA LYS A 27 -17.12 -2.08 -78.83
C LYS A 27 -16.23 -1.56 -79.96
N ASP A 28 -14.92 -1.47 -79.74
CA ASP A 28 -13.98 -1.18 -80.81
C ASP A 28 -13.91 -2.40 -81.74
N LYS A 29 -14.69 -2.37 -82.83
CA LYS A 29 -14.75 -3.45 -83.81
C LYS A 29 -13.42 -3.68 -84.54
N HIS A 30 -12.52 -2.69 -84.54
CA HIS A 30 -11.24 -2.78 -85.24
C HIS A 30 -10.16 -3.45 -84.39
N ASN A 31 -10.15 -3.18 -83.07
CA ASN A 31 -9.14 -3.69 -82.14
C ASN A 31 -9.66 -4.80 -81.19
N ASP A 32 -10.93 -5.23 -81.35
CA ASP A 32 -11.64 -6.20 -80.50
C ASP A 32 -11.58 -5.88 -78.99
N ILE A 33 -11.51 -4.59 -78.65
CA ILE A 33 -11.52 -4.14 -77.26
C ILE A 33 -12.97 -4.11 -76.79
N PRO A 34 -13.32 -4.86 -75.71
CA PRO A 34 -14.68 -4.84 -75.18
C PRO A 34 -15.03 -3.45 -74.62
N PRO A 35 -16.32 -3.08 -74.63
CA PRO A 35 -16.77 -1.84 -74.01
C PRO A 35 -16.35 -1.79 -72.54
N LEU A 36 -15.89 -0.63 -72.09
CA LEU A 36 -15.44 -0.40 -70.72
C LEU A 36 -16.61 -0.54 -69.75
N HIS A 37 -16.52 -1.49 -68.82
CA HIS A 37 -17.55 -1.68 -67.83
C HIS A 37 -17.61 -0.49 -66.84
N PRO A 38 -18.80 0.02 -66.47
CA PRO A 38 -18.96 1.15 -65.54
C PRO A 38 -18.24 1.00 -64.20
N ALA A 39 -18.09 -0.24 -63.71
CA ALA A 39 -17.34 -0.54 -62.48
C ALA A 39 -15.87 -0.10 -62.53
N ASN A 40 -15.27 0.02 -63.73
CA ASN A 40 -13.89 0.45 -63.89
C ASN A 40 -13.73 1.99 -63.89
N LEU A 41 -14.85 2.73 -63.79
CA LEU A 41 -14.86 4.20 -63.77
C LEU A 41 -14.66 4.79 -62.37
N THR A 42 -14.56 3.96 -61.33
CA THR A 42 -14.30 4.41 -59.94
C THR A 42 -13.01 5.20 -59.78
N VAL A 43 -12.06 5.05 -60.71
CA VAL A 43 -10.84 5.86 -60.78
C VAL A 43 -11.12 7.38 -60.86
N PHE A 44 -12.31 7.78 -61.32
CA PHE A 44 -12.70 9.19 -61.44
C PHE A 44 -13.33 9.77 -60.19
N GLU A 45 -13.55 8.96 -59.15
CA GLU A 45 -14.32 9.34 -57.96
C GLU A 45 -13.77 10.60 -57.28
N TYR A 46 -12.45 10.80 -57.35
CA TYR A 46 -11.72 11.91 -56.73
C TYR A 46 -11.46 13.10 -57.65
N VAL A 47 -11.88 13.04 -58.91
CA VAL A 47 -11.68 14.14 -59.87
C VAL A 47 -12.51 15.33 -59.43
N ARG A 48 -11.85 16.46 -59.16
CA ARG A 48 -12.51 17.71 -58.77
C ARG A 48 -12.62 18.71 -59.92
N GLU A 49 -11.71 18.65 -60.87
CA GLU A 49 -11.65 19.61 -61.96
C GLU A 49 -11.46 18.95 -63.32
N ILE A 50 -12.24 19.37 -64.31
CA ILE A 50 -12.05 19.04 -65.72
C ILE A 50 -11.72 20.34 -66.46
N THR A 51 -10.50 20.44 -66.97
CA THR A 51 -9.98 21.69 -67.56
C THR A 51 -10.55 21.96 -68.97
N GLY A 52 -10.92 20.92 -69.70
CA GLY A 52 -11.51 20.94 -71.03
C GLY A 52 -12.98 20.56 -70.98
N ASN A 53 -13.39 19.63 -71.85
CA ASN A 53 -14.78 19.23 -72.02
C ASN A 53 -15.05 17.85 -71.41
N LEU A 54 -16.25 17.67 -70.85
CA LEU A 54 -16.78 16.36 -70.43
C LEU A 54 -17.85 15.91 -71.43
N ILE A 55 -17.52 14.90 -72.22
CA ILE A 55 -18.41 14.35 -73.25
C ILE A 55 -18.67 12.88 -72.94
N ILE A 56 -19.93 12.50 -72.82
CA ILE A 56 -20.37 11.18 -72.40
C ILE A 56 -21.35 10.63 -73.44
N GLN A 57 -20.97 9.51 -74.04
CA GLN A 57 -21.79 8.76 -74.98
C GLN A 57 -21.55 7.26 -74.77
N SER A 58 -22.53 6.57 -74.20
CA SER A 58 -22.37 5.17 -73.75
C SER A 58 -23.70 4.45 -73.77
N SER A 59 -23.78 3.32 -74.46
CA SER A 59 -25.01 2.51 -74.56
C SER A 59 -25.04 1.33 -73.58
N HIS A 60 -24.07 1.24 -72.67
CA HIS A 60 -23.92 0.13 -71.72
C HIS A 60 -25.09 0.05 -70.71
N GLU A 61 -25.65 -1.13 -70.49
CA GLU A 61 -26.87 -1.31 -69.69
C GLU A 61 -26.69 -0.95 -68.21
N ASP A 62 -25.53 -1.29 -67.63
CA ASP A 62 -25.18 -0.99 -66.24
C ASP A 62 -24.78 0.47 -65.98
N PHE A 63 -24.66 1.31 -67.02
CA PHE A 63 -24.26 2.70 -66.85
C PHE A 63 -25.47 3.58 -66.50
N LYS A 64 -25.88 3.54 -65.23
CA LYS A 64 -27.11 4.17 -64.72
C LYS A 64 -26.93 5.59 -64.16
N ASN A 65 -25.74 5.96 -63.69
CA ASN A 65 -25.47 7.29 -63.17
C ASN A 65 -24.00 7.70 -63.37
N LEU A 66 -23.68 8.97 -63.08
CA LEU A 66 -22.31 9.50 -63.12
C LEU A 66 -21.73 9.69 -61.71
N SER A 67 -22.12 8.86 -60.75
CA SER A 67 -21.56 8.90 -59.39
C SER A 67 -20.04 8.68 -59.35
N CYS A 68 -19.46 8.12 -60.41
CA CYS A 68 -18.02 8.09 -60.62
C CYS A 68 -17.38 9.48 -60.70
N PHE A 69 -18.14 10.56 -60.94
CA PHE A 69 -17.70 11.95 -60.88
C PHE A 69 -18.31 12.71 -59.68
N LYS A 70 -18.64 12.02 -58.58
CA LYS A 70 -19.30 12.65 -57.42
C LYS A 70 -18.51 13.79 -56.78
N SER A 71 -17.18 13.81 -56.89
CA SER A 71 -16.33 14.89 -56.39
C SER A 71 -16.07 16.01 -57.40
N LEU A 72 -16.63 15.95 -58.61
CA LEU A 72 -16.40 16.95 -59.65
C LEU A 72 -17.02 18.30 -59.25
N GLU A 73 -16.20 19.35 -59.16
CA GLU A 73 -16.61 20.70 -58.76
C GLU A 73 -16.64 21.68 -59.94
N TYR A 74 -15.67 21.59 -60.87
CA TYR A 74 -15.51 22.57 -61.93
C TYR A 74 -15.27 21.93 -63.30
N ILE A 75 -15.98 22.45 -64.30
CA ILE A 75 -15.70 22.21 -65.72
C ILE A 75 -15.28 23.54 -66.35
N TYR A 76 -14.04 23.62 -66.83
CA TYR A 76 -13.48 24.88 -67.32
C TYR A 76 -13.72 25.14 -68.81
N GLY A 77 -13.90 24.10 -69.64
CA GLY A 77 -14.22 24.25 -71.06
C GLY A 77 -13.13 24.99 -71.86
N ARG A 78 -11.83 24.71 -71.60
CA ARG A 78 -10.71 25.44 -72.24
C ARG A 78 -10.44 25.03 -73.69
N GLU A 79 -11.02 23.94 -74.21
CA GLU A 79 -10.80 23.54 -75.60
C GLU A 79 -11.48 24.51 -76.57
N THR A 80 -10.67 25.12 -77.45
CA THR A 80 -11.06 26.23 -78.33
C THR A 80 -11.96 25.86 -79.51
N ASN A 81 -12.19 24.56 -79.78
CA ASN A 81 -12.88 24.09 -80.99
C ASN A 81 -14.29 23.54 -80.76
N SER A 82 -14.76 23.49 -79.51
CA SER A 82 -16.07 22.94 -79.14
C SER A 82 -16.88 24.01 -78.40
N GLU A 83 -18.05 24.36 -78.92
CA GLU A 83 -18.99 25.24 -78.20
C GLU A 83 -19.60 24.56 -76.96
N LEU A 84 -19.38 23.24 -76.77
CA LEU A 84 -19.92 22.42 -75.69
C LEU A 84 -18.83 22.04 -74.68
N SER A 85 -19.13 22.25 -73.40
CA SER A 85 -18.24 21.84 -72.29
C SER A 85 -18.76 20.67 -71.49
N LEU A 86 -20.08 20.45 -71.47
CA LEU A 86 -20.72 19.25 -70.96
C LEU A 86 -21.67 18.71 -72.01
N SER A 87 -21.43 17.48 -72.45
CA SER A 87 -22.26 16.82 -73.46
C SER A 87 -22.60 15.40 -73.01
N ILE A 88 -23.88 15.08 -72.86
CA ILE A 88 -24.35 13.76 -72.44
C ILE A 88 -25.40 13.29 -73.45
N ILE A 89 -25.00 12.37 -74.33
CA ILE A 89 -25.78 12.01 -75.50
C ILE A 89 -25.99 10.49 -75.57
N MET A 90 -27.21 10.06 -75.90
CA MET A 90 -27.54 8.66 -76.23
C MET A 90 -27.09 7.65 -75.15
N THR A 91 -27.34 7.97 -73.88
CA THR A 91 -26.96 7.10 -72.76
C THR A 91 -28.12 6.29 -72.17
N LYS A 92 -27.78 5.31 -71.33
CA LYS A 92 -28.73 4.55 -70.48
C LYS A 92 -28.85 5.10 -69.04
N LEU A 93 -28.36 6.31 -68.79
CA LEU A 93 -28.40 6.96 -67.48
C LEU A 93 -29.84 7.20 -67.02
N GLU A 94 -30.06 7.03 -65.72
CA GLU A 94 -31.31 7.28 -65.00
C GLU A 94 -31.26 8.56 -64.16
N SER A 95 -30.08 8.91 -63.65
CA SER A 95 -29.75 10.14 -62.92
C SER A 95 -28.33 10.59 -63.28
N LEU A 96 -27.98 11.86 -63.04
CA LEU A 96 -26.60 12.33 -63.27
C LEU A 96 -25.73 12.23 -62.02
N GLU A 97 -26.26 12.57 -60.85
CA GLU A 97 -25.54 12.48 -59.56
C GLU A 97 -24.22 13.27 -59.49
N LEU A 98 -24.19 14.45 -60.11
CA LEU A 98 -23.06 15.39 -60.05
C LEU A 98 -23.18 16.33 -58.83
N MET A 99 -23.31 15.77 -57.63
CA MET A 99 -23.72 16.52 -56.43
C MET A 99 -22.79 17.67 -56.01
N ASN A 100 -21.50 17.61 -56.36
CA ASN A 100 -20.53 18.64 -56.02
C ASN A 100 -20.26 19.63 -57.15
N LEU A 101 -20.93 19.53 -58.30
CA LEU A 101 -20.68 20.42 -59.43
C LEU A 101 -21.11 21.84 -59.08
N LYS A 102 -20.13 22.73 -58.92
CA LYS A 102 -20.33 24.14 -58.55
C LYS A 102 -20.51 25.01 -59.78
N GLN A 103 -19.68 24.80 -60.82
CA GLN A 103 -19.69 25.71 -61.97
C GLN A 103 -19.13 25.09 -63.26
N ILE A 104 -19.74 25.48 -64.38
CA ILE A 104 -19.27 25.29 -65.74
C ILE A 104 -18.83 26.66 -66.28
N ARG A 105 -17.51 26.90 -66.30
CA ARG A 105 -16.96 28.25 -66.55
C ARG A 105 -17.07 28.72 -67.99
N ARG A 106 -16.92 27.81 -68.96
CA ARG A 106 -17.02 28.09 -70.40
C ARG A 106 -17.67 26.90 -71.11
N GLY A 107 -18.19 27.15 -72.31
CA GLY A 107 -18.91 26.17 -73.13
C GLY A 107 -20.36 25.94 -72.65
N SER A 108 -21.21 25.55 -73.59
CA SER A 108 -22.62 25.25 -73.38
C SER A 108 -22.84 23.80 -72.94
N VAL A 109 -24.02 23.53 -72.39
CA VAL A 109 -24.43 22.19 -71.93
C VAL A 109 -25.38 21.58 -72.94
N MET A 110 -25.13 20.35 -73.36
CA MET A 110 -26.05 19.59 -74.21
C MET A 110 -26.36 18.22 -73.61
N ILE A 111 -27.64 17.93 -73.39
CA ILE A 111 -28.10 16.65 -72.85
C ILE A 111 -29.22 16.16 -73.73
N ALA A 112 -28.93 15.17 -74.57
CA ALA A 112 -29.88 14.75 -75.61
C ALA A 112 -29.96 13.24 -75.83
N GLY A 113 -31.16 12.72 -76.05
CA GLY A 113 -31.35 11.32 -76.44
C GLY A 113 -31.19 10.30 -75.30
N ASN A 114 -31.29 10.71 -74.04
CA ASN A 114 -31.19 9.82 -72.87
C ASN A 114 -32.60 9.42 -72.40
N THR A 115 -33.14 8.34 -72.96
CA THR A 115 -34.56 7.98 -72.82
C THR A 115 -34.97 7.51 -71.41
N GLN A 116 -34.01 7.23 -70.53
CA GLN A 116 -34.27 6.82 -69.14
C GLN A 116 -33.92 7.89 -68.09
N LEU A 117 -33.33 9.01 -68.52
CA LEU A 117 -32.79 10.03 -67.63
C LEU A 117 -33.91 10.91 -67.04
N CYS A 118 -34.01 10.94 -65.71
CA CYS A 118 -34.91 11.82 -64.95
C CYS A 118 -34.13 12.95 -64.25
N TYR A 119 -34.84 13.81 -63.50
CA TYR A 119 -34.32 14.94 -62.69
C TYR A 119 -33.73 16.12 -63.48
N ILE A 120 -33.23 15.91 -64.70
CA ILE A 120 -32.48 16.93 -65.45
C ILE A 120 -33.25 18.23 -65.74
N ASN A 121 -34.57 18.12 -65.89
CA ASN A 121 -35.45 19.25 -66.17
C ASN A 121 -35.75 20.09 -64.92
N SER A 122 -35.51 19.59 -63.70
CA SER A 122 -35.69 20.38 -62.47
C SER A 122 -34.47 21.24 -62.16
N ILE A 123 -33.31 20.92 -62.74
CA ILE A 123 -32.04 21.59 -62.45
C ILE A 123 -32.05 23.01 -63.00
N ASN A 124 -31.79 23.98 -62.12
CA ASN A 124 -31.60 25.37 -62.49
C ASN A 124 -30.18 25.61 -63.03
N TRP A 125 -29.98 25.32 -64.31
CA TRP A 125 -28.69 25.46 -65.00
C TRP A 125 -28.09 26.86 -64.96
N SER A 126 -28.92 27.90 -64.84
CA SER A 126 -28.41 29.29 -64.75
C SER A 126 -27.48 29.51 -63.56
N LYS A 127 -27.63 28.74 -62.47
CA LYS A 127 -26.74 28.79 -61.29
C LYS A 127 -25.38 28.14 -61.54
N LEU A 128 -25.29 27.24 -62.51
CA LEU A 128 -24.07 26.49 -62.84
C LEU A 128 -23.28 27.16 -63.96
N LEU A 129 -23.92 27.94 -64.82
CA LEU A 129 -23.26 28.62 -65.94
C LEU A 129 -22.64 29.94 -65.48
N SER A 130 -21.42 30.22 -65.92
CA SER A 130 -20.70 31.44 -65.52
C SER A 130 -21.08 32.69 -66.31
N THR A 131 -21.63 32.54 -67.52
CA THR A 131 -21.94 33.65 -68.42
C THR A 131 -23.31 33.49 -69.08
N ASN A 132 -23.99 34.60 -69.35
CA ASN A 132 -25.30 34.61 -70.03
C ASN A 132 -25.25 34.17 -71.50
N GLN A 133 -24.03 34.02 -72.07
CA GLN A 133 -23.84 33.53 -73.44
C GLN A 133 -23.91 32.01 -73.53
N GLN A 134 -23.63 31.31 -72.42
CA GLN A 134 -23.74 29.85 -72.37
C GLN A 134 -25.20 29.44 -72.45
N LYS A 135 -25.49 28.41 -73.26
CA LYS A 135 -26.83 27.87 -73.42
C LYS A 135 -26.90 26.46 -72.88
N THR A 136 -28.11 26.05 -72.53
CA THR A 136 -28.40 24.66 -72.16
C THR A 136 -29.40 24.09 -73.16
N THR A 137 -29.05 23.00 -73.81
CA THR A 137 -29.88 22.30 -74.79
C THR A 137 -30.25 20.93 -74.24
N ILE A 138 -31.50 20.78 -73.81
CA ILE A 138 -32.05 19.53 -73.27
C ILE A 138 -33.16 19.07 -74.21
N SER A 139 -33.00 17.91 -74.84
CA SER A 139 -33.99 17.40 -75.79
C SER A 139 -34.02 15.88 -75.82
N HIS A 140 -35.14 15.26 -76.22
CA HIS A 140 -35.22 13.80 -76.43
C HIS A 140 -34.80 12.95 -75.21
N ASN A 141 -34.99 13.46 -73.98
CA ASN A 141 -34.82 12.70 -72.74
C ASN A 141 -36.18 12.21 -72.21
N LYS A 142 -36.20 11.44 -71.12
CA LYS A 142 -37.46 10.96 -70.54
C LYS A 142 -38.38 12.13 -70.17
N ASN A 143 -39.67 11.99 -70.45
CA ASN A 143 -40.65 13.04 -70.18
C ASN A 143 -40.84 13.23 -68.66
N THR A 144 -40.87 14.48 -68.21
CA THR A 144 -41.02 14.84 -66.79
C THR A 144 -42.26 14.21 -66.13
N SER A 145 -43.39 14.15 -66.83
CA SER A 145 -44.63 13.55 -66.30
C SER A 145 -44.50 12.04 -66.07
N LEU A 146 -43.73 11.34 -66.91
CA LEU A 146 -43.45 9.91 -66.71
C LEU A 146 -42.52 9.70 -65.52
N CYS A 147 -41.50 10.56 -65.36
CA CYS A 147 -40.63 10.52 -64.17
C CYS A 147 -41.45 10.75 -62.88
N MET A 148 -42.40 11.68 -62.88
CA MET A 148 -43.30 11.92 -61.75
C MET A 148 -44.20 10.71 -61.45
N ALA A 149 -44.74 10.05 -62.48
CA ALA A 149 -45.57 8.85 -62.30
C ALA A 149 -44.79 7.67 -61.70
N GLU A 150 -43.49 7.58 -61.96
CA GLU A 150 -42.57 6.60 -61.38
C GLU A 150 -41.99 7.02 -60.03
N ASN A 151 -42.46 8.13 -59.45
CA ASN A 151 -41.93 8.72 -58.22
C ASN A 151 -40.41 9.04 -58.28
N ARG A 152 -39.89 9.30 -59.49
CA ARG A 152 -38.51 9.76 -59.73
C ARG A 152 -38.45 11.29 -59.69
N VAL A 153 -38.72 11.83 -58.50
CA VAL A 153 -38.74 13.28 -58.20
C VAL A 153 -37.72 13.64 -57.14
N CYS A 154 -37.36 14.92 -57.05
CA CYS A 154 -36.41 15.40 -56.05
C CYS A 154 -36.94 15.18 -54.63
N ASP A 155 -36.01 15.04 -53.69
CA ASP A 155 -36.34 14.95 -52.27
C ASP A 155 -37.09 16.23 -51.80
N PRO A 156 -38.07 16.12 -50.89
CA PRO A 156 -38.82 17.27 -50.37
C PRO A 156 -37.97 18.36 -49.71
N GLU A 157 -36.76 18.02 -49.25
CA GLU A 157 -35.81 18.95 -48.64
C GLU A 157 -34.92 19.67 -49.67
N CYS A 158 -35.00 19.30 -50.95
CA CYS A 158 -34.39 20.07 -52.04
C CYS A 158 -35.17 21.37 -52.30
N SER A 159 -34.46 22.43 -52.66
CA SER A 159 -35.10 23.67 -53.09
C SER A 159 -35.71 23.55 -54.50
N SER A 160 -36.34 24.63 -54.97
CA SER A 160 -36.81 24.74 -56.35
C SER A 160 -35.69 24.78 -57.40
N ASP A 161 -34.41 24.79 -56.99
CA ASP A 161 -33.28 24.75 -57.91
C ASP A 161 -33.04 23.36 -58.51
N GLY A 162 -33.70 22.32 -58.00
CA GLY A 162 -33.64 20.96 -58.53
C GLY A 162 -32.63 20.06 -57.82
N CYS A 163 -32.41 18.89 -58.41
CA CYS A 163 -31.57 17.83 -57.85
C CYS A 163 -30.92 16.99 -58.95
N TRP A 164 -29.83 16.32 -58.60
CA TRP A 164 -29.05 15.47 -59.49
C TRP A 164 -29.54 14.01 -59.53
N GLY A 165 -30.43 13.62 -58.62
CA GLY A 165 -30.94 12.25 -58.45
C GLY A 165 -31.83 12.12 -57.22
N PRO A 166 -32.20 10.88 -56.84
CA PRO A 166 -33.01 10.62 -55.65
C PRO A 166 -32.18 10.74 -54.35
N GLY A 167 -32.78 11.33 -53.31
CA GLY A 167 -32.16 11.52 -52.00
C GLY A 167 -31.85 12.99 -51.67
N SER A 168 -31.87 13.35 -50.39
CA SER A 168 -31.61 14.71 -49.90
C SER A 168 -30.13 15.11 -50.01
N GLU A 169 -29.23 14.15 -50.29
CA GLU A 169 -27.81 14.37 -50.53
C GLU A 169 -27.48 14.82 -51.97
N LYS A 170 -28.47 14.74 -52.87
CA LYS A 170 -28.33 15.03 -54.30
C LYS A 170 -29.03 16.31 -54.72
N CYS A 171 -29.47 17.13 -53.77
CA CYS A 171 -30.05 18.44 -54.08
C CYS A 171 -29.00 19.39 -54.67
N LEU A 172 -29.38 20.22 -55.64
CA LEU A 172 -28.52 21.29 -56.12
C LEU A 172 -28.33 22.36 -55.02
N SER A 173 -29.40 22.63 -54.28
CA SER A 173 -29.37 23.45 -53.06
C SER A 173 -30.46 22.99 -52.10
N CYS A 174 -30.20 23.16 -50.80
CA CYS A 174 -31.15 22.80 -49.76
C CYS A 174 -32.25 23.84 -49.64
N LYS A 175 -33.47 23.39 -49.34
CA LYS A 175 -34.62 24.26 -49.07
C LYS A 175 -34.45 25.03 -47.76
N ARG A 176 -33.85 24.39 -46.76
CA ARG A 176 -33.53 24.96 -45.46
C ARG A 176 -32.07 24.75 -45.13
N TYR A 177 -31.72 23.71 -44.39
CA TYR A 177 -30.38 23.51 -43.85
C TYR A 177 -29.59 22.46 -44.62
N ARG A 178 -28.26 22.60 -44.58
CA ARG A 178 -27.29 21.60 -45.05
C ARG A 178 -26.32 21.25 -43.92
N ILE A 179 -25.95 19.99 -43.79
CA ILE A 179 -24.90 19.57 -42.83
C ILE A 179 -23.52 19.96 -43.40
N GLU A 180 -22.61 20.52 -42.61
CA GLU A 180 -21.30 20.98 -43.11
C GLU A 180 -20.44 19.83 -43.69
N GLU A 181 -20.40 18.71 -42.99
CA GLU A 181 -19.57 17.54 -43.34
C GLU A 181 -20.20 16.62 -44.40
N LYS A 182 -21.50 16.80 -44.68
CA LYS A 182 -22.29 15.92 -45.55
C LYS A 182 -23.16 16.76 -46.46
N ASN A 183 -23.23 16.47 -47.75
CA ASN A 183 -24.10 17.21 -48.68
C ASN A 183 -25.62 16.94 -48.48
N VAL A 184 -26.06 16.56 -47.28
CA VAL A 184 -27.42 16.15 -46.93
C VAL A 184 -28.24 17.37 -46.54
N CYS A 185 -29.36 17.57 -47.22
CA CYS A 185 -30.35 18.58 -46.88
C CYS A 185 -31.31 18.09 -45.80
N ILE A 186 -31.61 18.97 -44.85
CA ILE A 186 -32.49 18.67 -43.71
C ILE A 186 -33.37 19.86 -43.35
N LYS A 187 -34.47 19.55 -42.65
CA LYS A 187 -35.48 20.54 -42.24
C LYS A 187 -35.06 21.41 -41.05
N SER A 188 -34.25 20.88 -40.12
CA SER A 188 -33.81 21.54 -38.88
C SER A 188 -32.58 20.85 -38.29
N CYS A 189 -31.62 21.63 -37.79
CA CYS A 189 -30.42 21.12 -37.10
C CYS A 189 -30.73 20.49 -35.73
N ALA A 190 -31.87 20.82 -35.10
CA ALA A 190 -32.18 20.44 -33.71
C ALA A 190 -32.30 18.92 -33.46
N HIS A 191 -32.48 18.12 -34.51
CA HIS A 191 -32.59 16.66 -34.42
C HIS A 191 -31.28 15.95 -34.78
N ILE A 192 -30.23 16.71 -35.10
CA ILE A 192 -28.91 16.16 -35.37
C ILE A 192 -28.11 16.28 -34.08
N GLU A 193 -27.70 15.13 -33.56
CA GLU A 193 -26.82 15.06 -32.40
C GLU A 193 -25.53 15.83 -32.67
N LEU A 194 -25.09 16.62 -31.68
CA LEU A 194 -23.83 17.36 -31.71
C LEU A 194 -23.71 18.36 -32.87
N HIS A 195 -24.83 18.96 -33.32
CA HIS A 195 -24.81 20.04 -34.29
C HIS A 195 -25.64 21.23 -33.84
N TYR A 196 -25.19 22.43 -34.18
CA TYR A 196 -25.90 23.68 -33.96
C TYR A 196 -26.22 24.38 -35.28
N GLU A 197 -27.13 25.35 -35.20
CA GLU A 197 -27.48 26.19 -36.34
C GLU A 197 -26.41 27.27 -36.54
N GLY A 198 -25.57 27.10 -37.56
CA GLY A 198 -24.60 28.08 -37.97
C GLY A 198 -25.13 29.05 -39.02
N ASP A 199 -24.24 29.94 -39.48
CA ASP A 199 -24.56 30.91 -40.53
C ASP A 199 -24.92 30.23 -41.87
N ASN A 200 -25.64 30.97 -42.72
CA ASN A 200 -26.01 30.55 -44.08
C ASN A 200 -26.79 29.22 -44.15
N MET A 201 -27.60 28.93 -43.12
CA MET A 201 -28.39 27.69 -43.04
C MET A 201 -27.51 26.43 -43.09
N ILE A 202 -26.36 26.46 -42.43
CA ILE A 202 -25.45 25.31 -42.33
C ILE A 202 -25.51 24.78 -40.90
N CYS A 203 -25.78 23.49 -40.74
CA CYS A 203 -25.64 22.82 -39.46
C CYS A 203 -24.16 22.48 -39.25
N LYS A 204 -23.56 23.05 -38.20
CA LYS A 204 -22.14 22.91 -37.87
C LYS A 204 -21.97 22.01 -36.65
N PRO A 205 -20.86 21.28 -36.54
CA PRO A 205 -20.60 20.41 -35.40
C PRO A 205 -20.35 21.24 -34.12
N CYS A 206 -20.75 20.68 -32.97
CA CYS A 206 -20.46 21.23 -31.65
C CYS A 206 -18.98 21.12 -31.28
N HIS A 207 -18.56 21.82 -30.21
CA HIS A 207 -17.24 21.63 -29.62
C HIS A 207 -17.01 20.17 -29.19
N GLU A 208 -15.76 19.69 -29.30
CA GLU A 208 -15.38 18.30 -29.05
C GLU A 208 -15.66 17.84 -27.60
N GLU A 209 -15.73 18.78 -26.66
CA GLU A 209 -16.02 18.54 -25.23
C GLU A 209 -17.53 18.59 -24.89
N CYS A 210 -18.41 18.87 -25.87
CA CYS A 210 -19.85 18.84 -25.67
C CYS A 210 -20.36 17.39 -25.70
N ARG A 211 -21.14 16.96 -24.69
CA ARG A 211 -21.74 15.62 -24.64
C ARG A 211 -23.05 15.53 -25.45
N ASN A 212 -23.83 16.59 -25.43
CA ASN A 212 -25.18 16.65 -26.02
C ASN A 212 -25.25 17.83 -27.01
N ASN A 213 -26.44 18.43 -27.19
CA ASN A 213 -26.61 19.62 -28.00
C ASN A 213 -25.74 20.79 -27.51
N CYS A 214 -25.48 21.70 -28.44
CA CYS A 214 -24.81 22.97 -28.19
C CYS A 214 -25.55 24.09 -28.92
N THR A 215 -25.31 25.32 -28.49
CA THR A 215 -25.82 26.52 -29.17
C THR A 215 -24.79 27.15 -30.10
N GLY A 216 -23.54 26.71 -30.03
CA GLY A 216 -22.43 27.26 -30.82
C GLY A 216 -21.15 26.44 -30.72
N PRO A 217 -20.05 26.93 -31.32
CA PRO A 217 -18.79 26.20 -31.44
C PRO A 217 -17.92 26.25 -30.18
N GLU A 218 -18.20 27.13 -29.22
CA GLU A 218 -17.34 27.32 -28.05
C GLU A 218 -17.60 26.26 -26.96
N PRO A 219 -16.57 25.87 -26.17
CA PRO A 219 -16.73 24.94 -25.05
C PRO A 219 -17.66 25.45 -23.93
N SER A 220 -17.99 26.74 -23.93
CA SER A 220 -18.97 27.36 -23.02
C SER A 220 -20.41 27.29 -23.50
N GLU A 221 -20.64 26.88 -24.76
CA GLU A 221 -21.94 26.85 -25.42
C GLU A 221 -22.51 25.42 -25.49
N CYS A 222 -21.94 24.50 -24.72
CA CYS A 222 -22.44 23.13 -24.55
C CYS A 222 -23.57 23.10 -23.51
N ASP A 223 -24.61 22.30 -23.76
CA ASP A 223 -25.63 22.01 -22.74
C ASP A 223 -25.06 21.18 -21.58
N SER A 224 -24.08 20.32 -21.87
CA SER A 224 -23.40 19.47 -20.89
C SER A 224 -22.05 18.99 -21.40
N CYS A 225 -21.12 18.76 -20.47
CA CYS A 225 -19.73 18.38 -20.79
C CYS A 225 -19.54 16.86 -20.83
N ILE A 226 -18.59 16.41 -21.66
CA ILE A 226 -18.17 15.01 -21.70
C ILE A 226 -17.38 14.64 -20.45
N ASN A 227 -16.33 15.42 -20.17
CA ASN A 227 -15.33 15.12 -19.15
C ASN A 227 -15.58 15.92 -17.87
N VAL A 228 -15.10 17.17 -17.83
CA VAL A 228 -15.22 18.05 -16.67
C VAL A 228 -15.73 19.43 -17.04
N SER A 229 -16.20 20.17 -16.05
CA SER A 229 -16.66 21.54 -16.22
C SER A 229 -16.07 22.48 -15.18
N ILE A 230 -15.83 23.74 -15.57
CA ILE A 230 -15.46 24.82 -14.67
C ILE A 230 -16.54 25.90 -14.72
N ILE A 231 -16.89 26.44 -13.56
CA ILE A 231 -17.85 27.56 -13.46
C ILE A 231 -17.05 28.84 -13.31
N ASP A 232 -17.13 29.73 -14.29
CA ASP A 232 -16.49 31.04 -14.22
C ASP A 232 -17.21 31.96 -13.21
N SER A 233 -16.56 33.05 -12.83
CA SER A 233 -17.07 34.15 -12.01
C SER A 233 -18.44 34.69 -12.46
N THR A 234 -18.76 34.55 -13.75
CA THR A 234 -20.04 34.95 -14.35
C THR A 234 -21.13 33.87 -14.29
N ASN A 235 -20.87 32.75 -13.59
CA ASN A 235 -21.74 31.58 -13.46
C ASN A 235 -22.00 30.82 -14.78
N HIS A 236 -21.12 30.99 -15.77
CA HIS A 236 -21.12 30.22 -17.01
C HIS A 236 -20.31 28.93 -16.85
N THR A 237 -20.82 27.85 -17.42
CA THR A 237 -20.16 26.53 -17.40
C THR A 237 -19.29 26.40 -18.65
N ILE A 238 -18.03 26.06 -18.47
CA ILE A 238 -17.08 25.84 -19.56
C ILE A 238 -16.64 24.38 -19.51
N CYS A 239 -16.79 23.66 -20.62
CA CYS A 239 -16.37 22.27 -20.74
C CYS A 239 -14.88 22.14 -21.05
N LEU A 240 -14.19 21.23 -20.36
CA LEU A 240 -12.76 20.97 -20.53
C LEU A 240 -12.51 19.45 -20.53
N ALA A 241 -11.43 19.03 -21.19
CA ALA A 241 -10.98 17.65 -21.17
C ALA A 241 -10.52 17.22 -19.76
N GLU A 242 -9.77 18.09 -19.08
CA GLU A 242 -9.21 17.86 -17.76
C GLU A 242 -9.25 19.15 -16.92
N CYS A 243 -9.28 19.00 -15.59
CA CYS A 243 -9.22 20.17 -14.71
C CYS A 243 -7.82 20.81 -14.77
N PRO A 244 -7.71 22.15 -14.71
CA PRO A 244 -6.42 22.83 -14.60
C PRO A 244 -5.61 22.32 -13.39
N GLU A 245 -4.28 22.43 -13.44
CA GLU A 245 -3.37 21.82 -12.45
C GLU A 245 -3.74 22.11 -10.98
N ILE A 246 -4.28 23.28 -10.66
CA ILE A 246 -4.63 23.69 -9.28
C ILE A 246 -6.07 23.32 -8.87
N MET A 247 -6.72 22.45 -9.62
CA MET A 247 -8.08 22.00 -9.40
C MET A 247 -8.21 20.48 -9.54
N TYR A 248 -9.28 19.93 -8.98
CA TYR A 248 -9.63 18.52 -9.09
C TYR A 248 -11.12 18.37 -9.43
N PRO A 249 -11.52 17.33 -10.17
CA PRO A 249 -12.93 17.07 -10.44
C PRO A 249 -13.63 16.51 -9.20
N ASP A 250 -14.79 17.07 -8.85
CA ASP A 250 -15.66 16.49 -7.84
C ASP A 250 -16.48 15.31 -8.37
N LYS A 251 -17.39 14.77 -7.54
CA LYS A 251 -18.26 13.64 -7.90
C LYS A 251 -19.20 13.92 -9.08
N ASN A 252 -19.43 15.19 -9.40
CA ASN A 252 -20.28 15.63 -10.52
C ASN A 252 -19.42 16.13 -11.70
N SER A 253 -18.11 15.85 -11.69
CA SER A 253 -17.15 16.33 -12.70
C SER A 253 -17.02 17.86 -12.77
N VAL A 254 -17.32 18.58 -11.69
CA VAL A 254 -17.07 20.03 -11.61
C VAL A 254 -15.69 20.26 -11.00
N CYS A 255 -14.86 21.08 -11.63
CA CYS A 255 -13.52 21.40 -11.17
C CYS A 255 -13.58 22.28 -9.91
N GLN A 256 -13.09 21.74 -8.80
CA GLN A 256 -12.97 22.39 -7.50
C GLN A 256 -11.51 22.76 -7.22
N LYS A 257 -11.28 23.85 -6.48
CA LYS A 257 -9.93 24.28 -6.11
C LYS A 257 -9.27 23.31 -5.13
N CYS A 258 -7.98 23.03 -5.34
CA CYS A 258 -7.16 22.29 -4.39
C CYS A 258 -7.05 23.01 -3.04
N HIS A 259 -6.68 22.25 -1.99
CA HIS A 259 -6.31 22.86 -0.72
C HIS A 259 -5.11 23.81 -0.90
N LYS A 260 -5.12 24.94 -0.19
CA LYS A 260 -4.12 26.02 -0.33
C LYS A 260 -2.66 25.60 -0.06
N ASN A 261 -2.45 24.49 0.65
CA ASN A 261 -1.13 23.95 0.96
C ASN A 261 -0.64 22.92 -0.07
N CYS A 262 -1.45 22.56 -1.07
CA CYS A 262 -1.04 21.68 -2.16
C CYS A 262 -0.13 22.40 -3.15
N ALA A 263 0.83 21.67 -3.71
CA ALA A 263 1.69 22.07 -4.81
C ALA A 263 1.58 21.04 -5.94
N ASN A 264 1.74 21.48 -7.19
CA ASN A 264 1.66 20.63 -8.38
C ASN A 264 0.33 19.84 -8.50
N GLY A 265 -0.75 20.45 -8.01
CA GLY A 265 -2.11 19.94 -8.10
C GLY A 265 -2.54 18.98 -7.01
N CYS A 266 -3.74 18.43 -7.19
CA CYS A 266 -4.40 17.58 -6.22
C CYS A 266 -5.38 16.61 -6.89
N THR A 267 -5.73 15.56 -6.16
CA THR A 267 -6.78 14.60 -6.50
C THR A 267 -8.03 14.76 -5.62
N GLY A 268 -7.99 15.68 -4.65
CA GLY A 268 -9.11 15.94 -3.75
C GLY A 268 -8.91 17.14 -2.82
N PRO A 269 -9.85 17.38 -1.88
CA PRO A 269 -9.85 18.55 -1.01
C PRO A 269 -8.88 18.46 0.18
N MET A 270 -8.30 17.30 0.47
CA MET A 270 -7.52 17.10 1.69
C MET A 270 -6.13 17.73 1.59
N ASP A 271 -5.55 18.04 2.75
CA ASP A 271 -4.25 18.69 2.90
C ASP A 271 -3.10 17.69 3.09
N HIS A 272 -3.25 16.45 2.63
CA HIS A 272 -2.19 15.42 2.69
C HIS A 272 -1.71 15.03 1.30
N VAL A 273 -0.47 14.57 1.19
CA VAL A 273 0.06 13.99 -0.05
C VAL A 273 -0.57 12.61 -0.30
N GLY A 274 -1.11 12.40 -1.50
CA GLY A 274 -1.67 11.12 -1.96
C GLY A 274 -3.13 11.23 -2.41
N GLU A 275 -3.82 10.09 -2.40
CA GLU A 275 -5.21 10.00 -2.84
C GLU A 275 -6.14 10.94 -2.06
N ASN A 276 -7.06 11.57 -2.79
CA ASN A 276 -8.05 12.51 -2.28
C ASN A 276 -7.43 13.75 -1.59
N GLY A 277 -6.15 14.03 -1.86
CA GLY A 277 -5.39 15.15 -1.33
C GLY A 277 -4.45 15.75 -2.38
N CYS A 278 -3.32 16.27 -1.94
CA CYS A 278 -2.32 16.92 -2.78
C CYS A 278 -1.45 15.93 -3.56
N ASN A 279 -1.04 16.32 -4.77
CA ASN A 279 -0.04 15.57 -5.53
C ASN A 279 1.35 15.76 -4.92
N SER A 280 1.68 16.99 -4.51
CA SER A 280 2.94 17.38 -3.85
C SER A 280 2.67 18.55 -2.91
N CYS A 281 3.65 18.91 -2.07
CA CYS A 281 3.59 20.05 -1.16
C CYS A 281 4.98 20.66 -0.96
N GLU A 282 5.06 21.96 -0.64
CA GLU A 282 6.37 22.61 -0.40
C GLU A 282 7.00 22.21 0.94
N VAL A 283 6.16 22.02 1.95
CA VAL A 283 6.58 21.59 3.29
C VAL A 283 5.68 20.43 3.75
N GLY A 284 6.26 19.24 3.86
CA GLY A 284 5.58 18.06 4.38
C GLY A 284 5.66 17.96 5.92
N TYR A 285 4.71 17.28 6.54
CA TYR A 285 4.69 16.97 7.97
C TYR A 285 4.27 15.52 8.20
N ARG A 286 5.18 14.72 8.77
CA ARG A 286 4.90 13.34 9.14
C ARG A 286 4.57 13.23 10.61
N GLN A 287 3.32 12.92 10.93
CA GLN A 287 2.86 12.92 12.33
C GLN A 287 3.57 11.86 13.19
N MET A 288 3.75 10.65 12.67
CA MET A 288 4.38 9.54 13.39
C MET A 288 5.45 8.86 12.53
N LYS A 289 6.47 8.31 13.20
CA LYS A 289 7.57 7.62 12.52
C LYS A 289 7.02 6.36 11.82
N GLY A 290 7.18 6.29 10.50
CA GLY A 290 6.64 5.19 9.68
C GLY A 290 5.21 5.38 9.18
N SER A 291 4.52 6.47 9.54
CA SER A 291 3.23 6.84 8.92
C SER A 291 3.45 7.08 7.44
N SER A 292 2.71 6.43 6.54
CA SER A 292 2.79 6.71 5.09
C SER A 292 2.20 8.07 4.72
N THR A 293 1.19 8.55 5.45
CA THR A 293 0.54 9.84 5.22
C THR A 293 1.43 11.00 5.62
N ILE A 294 1.57 11.98 4.73
CA ILE A 294 2.31 13.22 4.93
C ILE A 294 1.35 14.39 4.76
N LYS A 295 1.18 15.21 5.80
CA LYS A 295 0.34 16.42 5.74
C LYS A 295 1.12 17.58 5.13
N CYS A 296 0.42 18.54 4.58
CA CYS A 296 0.96 19.67 3.86
C CYS A 296 0.81 20.94 4.70
N MET A 297 1.96 21.51 5.03
CA MET A 297 2.06 22.70 5.83
C MET A 297 2.11 23.95 4.94
N PRO A 298 1.78 25.13 5.49
CA PRO A 298 1.98 26.40 4.82
C PRO A 298 3.44 26.59 4.33
N THR A 299 3.62 27.23 3.19
CA THR A 299 4.92 27.40 2.52
C THR A 299 5.91 28.25 3.32
N ASP A 300 5.40 29.16 4.15
CA ASP A 300 6.11 30.03 5.09
C ASP A 300 6.55 29.33 6.39
N THR A 301 6.37 28.01 6.48
CA THR A 301 6.85 27.24 7.64
C THR A 301 8.38 27.15 7.64
N ASP A 302 9.03 27.97 8.47
CA ASP A 302 10.48 27.94 8.68
C ASP A 302 10.93 26.91 9.72
N ASN A 303 10.12 26.72 10.78
CA ASN A 303 10.41 25.81 11.89
C ASN A 303 9.33 24.73 12.01
N CYS A 304 9.76 23.49 12.25
CA CYS A 304 8.82 22.39 12.52
C CYS A 304 8.21 22.52 13.93
N PRO A 305 6.99 22.00 14.13
CA PRO A 305 6.40 21.89 15.46
C PRO A 305 7.29 21.10 16.44
N ASP A 306 7.10 21.35 17.75
CA ASP A 306 7.81 20.63 18.81
C ASP A 306 7.70 19.11 18.64
N GLY A 307 8.83 18.42 18.77
CA GLY A 307 8.93 16.98 18.56
C GLY A 307 9.22 16.56 17.11
N HIS A 308 9.42 17.52 16.20
CA HIS A 308 9.84 17.28 14.82
C HIS A 308 11.07 18.12 14.46
N HIS A 309 11.82 17.66 13.46
CA HIS A 309 12.91 18.43 12.87
C HIS A 309 12.75 18.54 11.36
N MET A 310 13.23 19.66 10.81
CA MET A 310 13.23 19.89 9.37
C MET A 310 14.30 19.03 8.72
N LYS A 311 13.96 18.42 7.58
CA LYS A 311 14.90 17.64 6.77
C LYS A 311 14.65 17.91 5.29
N PRO A 312 15.69 18.13 4.48
CA PRO A 312 15.55 18.17 3.03
C PRO A 312 15.28 16.76 2.49
N VAL A 313 14.30 16.65 1.59
CA VAL A 313 14.02 15.40 0.87
C VAL A 313 14.99 15.30 -0.29
N LYS A 314 15.67 14.15 -0.39
CA LYS A 314 16.60 13.91 -1.49
C LYS A 314 15.83 13.92 -2.82
N PHE A 315 16.50 14.33 -3.89
CA PHE A 315 15.89 14.29 -5.21
C PHE A 315 15.74 12.84 -5.64
N ASP A 316 14.50 12.34 -5.66
CA ASP A 316 14.11 11.02 -6.14
C ASP A 316 12.90 11.21 -7.05
N ILE A 317 12.94 10.68 -8.27
CA ILE A 317 11.90 10.92 -9.29
C ILE A 317 10.52 10.43 -8.82
N ILE A 318 10.49 9.44 -7.92
CA ILE A 318 9.26 8.82 -7.43
C ILE A 318 8.70 9.55 -6.20
N ASP A 319 9.54 10.28 -5.45
CA ASP A 319 9.10 10.94 -4.21
C ASP A 319 8.31 12.22 -4.54
N PRO A 320 7.03 12.32 -4.14
CA PRO A 320 6.23 13.52 -4.40
C PRO A 320 6.82 14.80 -3.76
N LEU A 321 7.70 14.67 -2.78
CA LEU A 321 8.39 15.77 -2.10
C LEU A 321 9.84 15.95 -2.57
N ALA A 322 10.24 15.39 -3.70
CA ALA A 322 11.61 15.49 -4.21
C ALA A 322 12.11 16.94 -4.27
N GLY A 323 13.23 17.21 -3.59
CA GLY A 323 13.82 18.55 -3.51
C GLY A 323 13.08 19.54 -2.60
N LYS A 324 12.07 19.09 -1.85
CA LYS A 324 11.30 19.89 -0.88
C LYS A 324 11.76 19.64 0.56
N ARG A 325 11.05 20.23 1.52
CA ARG A 325 11.34 20.11 2.95
C ARG A 325 10.27 19.27 3.65
N ILE A 326 10.65 18.47 4.64
CA ILE A 326 9.72 17.69 5.46
C ILE A 326 10.07 17.77 6.94
N CYS A 327 9.05 17.91 7.79
CA CYS A 327 9.13 17.76 9.22
C CYS A 327 8.99 16.28 9.60
N GLU A 328 10.09 15.68 10.03
CA GLU A 328 10.15 14.29 10.50
C GLU A 328 10.17 14.26 12.04
N PRO A 329 9.52 13.26 12.67
CA PRO A 329 9.49 13.16 14.11
C PRO A 329 10.89 12.91 14.67
N CYS A 330 11.18 13.57 15.79
CA CYS A 330 12.39 13.37 16.56
C CYS A 330 12.54 11.92 17.03
N HIS A 331 13.74 11.58 17.50
CA HIS A 331 13.92 10.32 18.22
C HIS A 331 12.98 10.24 19.42
N ARG A 332 12.44 9.05 19.73
CA ARG A 332 11.41 8.86 20.78
C ARG A 332 11.79 9.38 22.17
N PHE A 333 13.09 9.52 22.43
CA PHE A 333 13.64 10.05 23.70
C PHE A 333 13.90 11.56 23.68
N CYS A 334 13.74 12.24 22.54
CA CYS A 334 13.83 13.70 22.46
C CYS A 334 12.45 14.33 22.67
N LYS A 335 12.40 15.46 23.37
CA LYS A 335 11.28 16.39 23.36
C LYS A 335 11.39 17.37 22.18
N THR A 336 12.60 17.89 21.93
CA THR A 336 12.93 18.72 20.75
C THR A 336 14.26 18.24 20.16
N CYS A 337 14.46 18.41 18.85
CA CYS A 337 15.67 17.94 18.17
C CYS A 337 16.01 18.80 16.95
N THR A 338 17.26 18.71 16.48
CA THR A 338 17.72 19.33 15.23
C THR A 338 17.92 18.31 14.10
N GLY A 339 17.81 17.02 14.39
CA GLY A 339 18.14 15.97 13.44
C GLY A 339 17.63 14.59 13.85
N ALA A 340 17.93 13.61 12.99
CA ALA A 340 17.48 12.25 13.16
C ALA A 340 18.39 11.46 14.12
N GLY A 341 17.85 11.01 15.25
CA GLY A 341 18.56 10.14 16.19
C GLY A 341 18.70 10.75 17.59
N VAL A 342 19.21 9.95 18.53
CA VAL A 342 19.28 10.31 19.96
C VAL A 342 20.35 11.38 20.26
N TYR A 343 21.37 11.51 19.42
CA TYR A 343 22.45 12.50 19.58
C TYR A 343 22.06 13.92 19.15
N TYR A 344 20.99 14.05 18.37
CA TYR A 344 20.48 15.36 17.90
C TYR A 344 19.34 15.89 18.77
N CYS A 345 19.12 15.31 19.96
CA CYS A 345 18.16 15.84 20.92
C CYS A 345 18.69 17.15 21.51
N ASN A 346 17.90 18.23 21.41
CA ASN A 346 18.17 19.48 22.15
C ASN A 346 17.69 19.35 23.60
N LEU A 347 16.56 18.68 23.79
CA LEU A 347 15.96 18.46 25.10
C LEU A 347 15.49 17.01 25.21
N CYS A 348 15.85 16.33 26.29
CA CYS A 348 15.39 14.97 26.55
C CYS A 348 13.94 14.96 27.04
N ARG A 349 13.18 13.95 26.60
CA ARG A 349 11.85 13.66 27.13
C ARG A 349 11.90 13.10 28.55
N TYR A 350 12.95 12.31 28.83
CA TYR A 350 13.20 11.68 30.12
C TYR A 350 14.50 12.22 30.73
N TYR A 351 15.57 11.43 30.76
CA TYR A 351 16.84 11.81 31.40
C TYR A 351 17.98 11.92 30.39
N PHE A 352 18.94 12.80 30.67
CA PHE A 352 20.18 12.93 29.91
C PHE A 352 21.34 12.19 30.61
N GLN A 353 22.04 11.33 29.89
CA GLN A 353 23.21 10.58 30.38
C GLN A 353 24.27 10.45 29.28
N GLN A 354 25.52 10.81 29.59
CA GLN A 354 26.68 10.62 28.71
C GLN A 354 26.44 11.06 27.26
N SER A 355 25.90 12.28 27.07
CA SER A 355 25.59 12.86 25.74
C SER A 355 24.44 12.20 24.97
N THR A 356 23.56 11.46 25.62
CA THR A 356 22.36 10.86 25.02
C THR A 356 21.14 10.96 25.93
N CYS A 357 19.95 10.98 25.34
CA CYS A 357 18.69 10.86 26.09
C CYS A 357 18.34 9.39 26.32
N VAL A 358 18.06 9.03 27.56
CA VAL A 358 17.70 7.68 28.00
C VAL A 358 16.37 7.69 28.75
N GLU A 359 15.58 6.63 28.57
CA GLU A 359 14.33 6.43 29.32
C GLU A 359 14.59 6.01 30.77
N HIS A 360 15.59 5.15 30.97
CA HIS A 360 16.07 4.72 32.27
C HIS A 360 17.58 4.92 32.35
N CYS A 361 18.05 5.45 33.47
CA CYS A 361 19.49 5.61 33.72
C CYS A 361 20.16 4.24 33.82
N HIS A 362 21.44 4.19 33.42
CA HIS A 362 22.25 2.98 33.49
C HIS A 362 22.37 2.42 34.91
N THR A 363 22.78 1.15 35.01
CA THR A 363 23.06 0.51 36.30
C THR A 363 24.07 1.35 37.08
N MET A 364 23.75 1.70 38.33
CA MET A 364 24.49 2.65 39.20
C MET A 364 24.22 4.15 38.99
N SER A 365 23.16 4.51 38.27
CA SER A 365 22.64 5.88 38.23
C SER A 365 21.12 5.91 38.46
N TYR A 366 20.60 7.03 38.94
CA TYR A 366 19.17 7.29 39.08
C TYR A 366 18.78 8.58 38.36
N GLY A 367 17.52 8.69 37.95
CA GLY A 367 17.01 9.86 37.25
C GLY A 367 16.62 10.95 38.24
N ASN A 368 17.31 12.09 38.18
CA ASN A 368 16.96 13.27 38.96
C ASN A 368 15.82 14.03 38.24
N ASN A 369 14.69 14.18 38.93
CA ASN A 369 13.50 14.79 38.33
C ASN A 369 13.60 16.30 38.17
N ASP A 370 14.45 16.97 38.96
CA ASP A 370 14.62 18.42 38.94
C ASP A 370 15.56 18.82 37.80
N THR A 371 16.70 18.12 37.65
CA THR A 371 17.69 18.42 36.62
C THR A 371 17.43 17.68 35.30
N LYS A 372 16.58 16.64 35.30
CA LYS A 372 16.40 15.70 34.18
C LYS A 372 17.71 15.07 33.71
N MET A 373 18.64 14.87 34.64
CA MET A 373 19.92 14.20 34.40
C MET A 373 19.99 12.88 35.16
N CYS A 374 20.85 11.96 34.69
CA CYS A 374 21.16 10.74 35.41
C CYS A 374 22.33 10.97 36.37
N ASP A 375 22.03 11.00 37.66
CA ASP A 375 23.02 11.19 38.72
C ASP A 375 23.52 9.82 39.22
N THR A 376 24.74 9.77 39.74
CA THR A 376 25.34 8.51 40.23
C THR A 376 24.76 8.10 41.58
N CYS A 377 24.53 6.81 41.75
CA CYS A 377 24.10 6.23 43.02
C CYS A 377 25.14 6.42 44.13
N HIS A 378 24.67 6.39 45.38
CA HIS A 378 25.53 6.32 46.55
C HIS A 378 26.53 5.15 46.45
N THR A 379 27.75 5.34 46.98
CA THR A 379 28.87 4.38 46.90
C THR A 379 28.55 3.02 47.53
N GLU A 380 27.62 2.99 48.49
CA GLU A 380 27.11 1.79 49.16
C GLU A 380 26.15 0.96 48.30
N CYS A 381 25.65 1.47 47.18
CA CYS A 381 24.75 0.71 46.30
C CYS A 381 25.54 -0.31 45.47
N ARG A 382 24.98 -1.51 45.29
CA ARG A 382 25.57 -2.60 44.51
C ARG A 382 24.87 -2.84 43.17
N SER A 383 23.56 -2.66 43.11
CA SER A 383 22.75 -2.99 41.92
C SER A 383 21.81 -1.86 41.50
N GLY A 384 22.24 -0.62 41.66
CA GLY A 384 21.45 0.59 41.37
C GLY A 384 20.72 1.18 42.57
N CYS A 385 20.06 2.32 42.35
CA CYS A 385 19.38 3.13 43.37
C CYS A 385 18.19 3.86 42.76
N ARG A 386 17.33 4.42 43.62
CA ARG A 386 16.20 5.28 43.23
C ARG A 386 16.45 6.76 43.54
N GLY A 387 17.55 7.07 44.21
CA GLY A 387 17.87 8.39 44.75
C GLY A 387 19.33 8.49 45.18
N PRO A 388 19.76 9.67 45.65
CA PRO A 388 21.15 9.96 45.98
C PRO A 388 21.64 9.23 47.23
N ASP A 389 20.75 8.86 48.15
CA ASP A 389 21.14 8.42 49.48
C ASP A 389 21.40 6.90 49.57
N SER A 390 22.17 6.49 50.58
CA SER A 390 22.45 5.08 50.85
C SER A 390 21.20 4.24 51.16
N SER A 391 20.12 4.89 51.61
CA SER A 391 18.80 4.28 51.83
C SER A 391 18.09 3.92 50.51
N ASP A 392 18.40 4.64 49.44
CA ASP A 392 17.71 4.55 48.15
C ASP A 392 18.27 3.44 47.26
N CYS A 393 19.30 2.73 47.73
CA CYS A 393 19.86 1.58 47.04
C CYS A 393 18.83 0.46 46.86
N LEU A 394 18.78 -0.10 45.65
CA LEU A 394 17.99 -1.30 45.33
C LEU A 394 18.57 -2.54 46.00
N ALA A 395 19.91 -2.64 46.03
CA ALA A 395 20.65 -3.55 46.89
C ALA A 395 21.91 -2.83 47.37
N CYS A 396 22.20 -2.95 48.66
CA CYS A 396 23.40 -2.40 49.27
C CYS A 396 24.56 -3.40 49.16
N LYS A 397 25.79 -2.90 49.06
CA LYS A 397 27.02 -3.72 49.13
C LYS A 397 27.14 -4.41 50.50
N ASN A 398 26.67 -3.72 51.54
CA ASN A 398 26.56 -4.19 52.92
C ASN A 398 25.07 -4.38 53.31
N PHE A 399 24.73 -5.18 54.33
CA PHE A 399 23.32 -5.45 54.70
C PHE A 399 22.50 -4.18 55.02
N LYS A 400 21.22 -4.15 54.60
CA LYS A 400 20.25 -3.06 54.86
C LYS A 400 19.68 -3.19 56.29
N ILE A 401 19.86 -2.18 57.13
CA ILE A 401 19.39 -2.18 58.54
C ILE A 401 18.36 -1.06 58.74
N TYR A 402 17.15 -1.43 59.11
CA TYR A 402 16.08 -0.48 59.43
C TYR A 402 16.21 -0.08 60.90
N THR A 403 16.55 1.18 61.16
CA THR A 403 16.82 1.64 62.53
C THR A 403 15.61 2.19 63.28
N ASN A 404 14.40 2.23 62.70
CA ASN A 404 13.14 2.56 63.38
C ASN A 404 11.92 2.12 62.55
N GLU A 405 10.75 2.03 63.19
CA GLU A 405 9.46 1.59 62.62
C GLU A 405 8.95 2.42 61.42
N GLU A 406 9.63 3.50 61.05
CA GLU A 406 9.45 4.21 59.78
C GLU A 406 10.75 4.21 58.96
N THR A 407 10.73 3.42 57.88
CA THR A 407 11.85 2.95 57.06
C THR A 407 12.66 4.03 56.31
N THR A 408 13.44 4.90 56.97
CA THR A 408 14.14 6.00 56.24
C THR A 408 15.61 6.31 56.56
N LYS A 409 16.32 5.66 57.51
CA LYS A 409 17.80 5.83 57.68
C LYS A 409 18.51 4.53 58.09
N VAL A 410 19.79 4.34 57.67
CA VAL A 410 20.57 3.07 57.82
C VAL A 410 22.02 3.32 58.26
N ASN A 411 22.54 2.51 59.20
CA ASN A 411 23.97 2.28 59.47
C ASN A 411 24.20 0.76 59.58
N SER A 412 25.34 0.26 59.11
CA SER A 412 25.59 -1.15 58.75
C SER A 412 25.92 -2.09 59.94
N THR A 413 25.84 -3.40 59.67
CA THR A 413 26.11 -4.64 60.47
C THR A 413 25.06 -5.18 61.47
N SER A 414 24.34 -6.26 61.08
CA SER A 414 24.17 -7.57 61.81
C SER A 414 22.95 -8.42 61.34
N PHE A 415 23.08 -9.75 61.49
CA PHE A 415 22.15 -10.85 61.12
C PHE A 415 20.90 -10.92 62.04
N LEU A 416 19.76 -11.40 61.53
CA LEU A 416 18.48 -11.53 62.28
C LEU A 416 18.29 -12.95 62.87
N ILE A 417 18.11 -13.01 64.19
CA ILE A 417 17.73 -14.18 65.01
C ILE A 417 16.27 -13.97 65.45
N PHE A 418 15.40 -14.98 65.33
CA PHE A 418 14.10 -14.93 66.00
C PHE A 418 14.21 -15.56 67.40
N SER A 419 13.82 -14.78 68.43
CA SER A 419 13.61 -15.25 69.80
C SER A 419 12.18 -15.75 69.93
N VAL A 420 11.97 -17.00 70.32
CA VAL A 420 10.67 -17.48 70.79
C VAL A 420 10.76 -17.59 72.31
N HIS A 421 9.87 -16.87 73.00
CA HIS A 421 9.83 -16.82 74.46
C HIS A 421 9.18 -18.07 75.08
N ASN A 422 9.74 -18.46 76.24
CA ASN A 422 9.24 -19.37 77.30
C ASN A 422 9.49 -20.88 77.09
N THR A 423 10.14 -21.64 77.96
CA THR A 423 10.35 -21.56 79.43
C THR A 423 11.73 -22.17 79.84
N GLN A 424 12.34 -21.61 80.89
CA GLN A 424 13.50 -22.09 81.66
C GLN A 424 14.82 -22.46 80.94
N ASN A 425 15.63 -21.40 80.74
CA ASN A 425 17.06 -21.33 81.05
C ASN A 425 18.12 -22.13 80.25
N THR A 426 17.99 -22.25 78.92
CA THR A 426 19.14 -22.23 77.99
C THR A 426 18.72 -21.58 76.66
N GLN A 427 19.54 -20.67 76.11
CA GLN A 427 19.31 -20.09 74.77
C GLN A 427 19.57 -21.16 73.70
N GLN A 428 18.53 -21.90 73.31
CA GLN A 428 18.55 -22.81 72.18
C GLN A 428 18.09 -22.10 70.90
N VAL A 429 18.96 -22.06 69.89
CA VAL A 429 18.61 -21.60 68.54
C VAL A 429 18.12 -22.80 67.72
N LYS A 430 16.83 -22.83 67.35
CA LYS A 430 16.21 -23.91 66.56
C LYS A 430 16.09 -23.49 65.09
N ILE A 431 16.61 -24.31 64.17
CA ILE A 431 16.48 -24.13 62.72
C ILE A 431 15.40 -25.08 62.23
N THR A 432 14.34 -24.58 61.61
CA THR A 432 13.29 -25.40 60.98
C THR A 432 12.76 -24.72 59.72
N ASP A 433 12.32 -25.51 58.76
CA ASP A 433 11.53 -25.01 57.61
C ASP A 433 10.07 -24.79 58.04
N PHE A 434 9.43 -23.77 57.48
CA PHE A 434 8.16 -23.19 57.94
C PHE A 434 6.92 -24.04 57.55
N GLY A 435 7.08 -25.06 56.70
CA GLY A 435 5.96 -25.75 56.05
C GLY A 435 5.53 -27.12 56.62
N LEU A 436 6.32 -27.76 57.50
CA LEU A 436 6.11 -29.17 57.88
C LEU A 436 6.43 -29.53 59.36
N ALA A 437 6.78 -28.55 60.21
CA ALA A 437 7.17 -28.83 61.59
C ALA A 437 5.97 -29.08 62.51
N LYS A 438 5.94 -30.23 63.20
CA LYS A 438 4.95 -30.57 64.23
C LYS A 438 5.65 -31.19 65.44
N LEU A 439 5.34 -30.71 66.65
CA LEU A 439 5.76 -31.37 67.89
C LEU A 439 4.99 -32.69 68.04
N LEU A 440 5.69 -33.78 68.36
CA LEU A 440 5.07 -35.00 68.87
C LEU A 440 4.84 -34.89 70.38
N ASP A 441 3.72 -35.42 70.87
CA ASP A 441 3.49 -35.59 72.31
C ASP A 441 4.29 -36.79 72.85
N TYR A 442 4.52 -36.85 74.17
CA TYR A 442 5.45 -37.81 74.83
C TYR A 442 5.17 -39.30 74.52
N ASP A 443 3.95 -39.65 74.11
CA ASP A 443 3.52 -41.03 73.83
C ASP A 443 3.45 -41.36 72.33
N GLU A 444 3.80 -40.43 71.44
CA GLU A 444 3.76 -40.61 69.97
C GLU A 444 5.17 -40.75 69.38
N GLU A 445 5.51 -41.92 68.81
CA GLU A 445 6.80 -42.17 68.16
C GLU A 445 6.76 -41.97 66.62
N VAL A 446 5.55 -41.87 66.05
CA VAL A 446 5.31 -41.90 64.60
C VAL A 446 4.28 -40.86 64.20
N TYR A 447 4.62 -40.07 63.17
CA TYR A 447 3.66 -39.20 62.48
C TYR A 447 3.30 -39.76 61.11
N GLN A 448 2.00 -39.75 60.77
CA GLN A 448 1.50 -40.07 59.42
C GLN A 448 0.82 -38.85 58.79
N ALA A 449 1.37 -38.36 57.68
CA ALA A 449 0.91 -37.13 57.03
C ALA A 449 -0.21 -37.37 55.99
N ALA A 450 -1.28 -36.57 56.02
CA ALA A 450 -2.35 -36.58 55.04
C ALA A 450 -2.04 -35.67 53.82
N GLY A 451 -1.23 -36.15 52.88
CA GLY A 451 -0.95 -35.47 51.60
C GLY A 451 0.01 -34.26 51.68
N GLY A 452 0.34 -33.67 50.51
CA GLY A 452 1.27 -32.54 50.37
C GLY A 452 2.48 -32.79 49.46
N LYS A 453 3.12 -31.72 48.96
CA LYS A 453 4.38 -31.77 48.18
C LYS A 453 5.53 -32.13 49.14
N MET A 454 6.34 -33.13 48.78
CA MET A 454 7.43 -33.64 49.62
C MET A 454 8.80 -33.38 48.97
N PRO A 455 9.84 -33.03 49.76
CA PRO A 455 11.20 -32.86 49.26
C PRO A 455 11.89 -34.22 49.04
N ILE A 456 11.38 -35.03 48.09
CA ILE A 456 11.73 -36.46 47.90
C ILE A 456 13.23 -36.78 47.96
N LYS A 457 14.11 -35.91 47.45
CA LYS A 457 15.56 -36.15 47.38
C LYS A 457 16.27 -36.11 48.74
N TRP A 458 15.62 -35.59 49.77
CA TRP A 458 16.15 -35.49 51.13
C TRP A 458 15.59 -36.55 52.07
N LEU A 459 14.52 -37.25 51.67
CA LEU A 459 13.72 -38.07 52.57
C LEU A 459 14.17 -39.53 52.62
N ALA A 460 13.90 -40.17 53.77
CA ALA A 460 14.04 -41.61 53.93
C ALA A 460 13.01 -42.38 53.09
N LEU A 461 13.31 -43.64 52.77
CA LEU A 461 12.44 -44.43 51.88
C LEU A 461 11.05 -44.65 52.48
N GLU A 462 10.96 -44.91 53.79
CA GLU A 462 9.70 -45.05 54.51
C GLU A 462 8.86 -43.76 54.52
N CYS A 463 9.49 -42.58 54.53
CA CYS A 463 8.82 -41.30 54.36
C CYS A 463 8.20 -41.21 52.98
N ILE A 464 8.95 -41.56 51.94
CA ILE A 464 8.51 -41.42 50.55
C ILE A 464 7.37 -42.39 50.23
N GLN A 465 7.49 -43.64 50.68
CA GLN A 465 6.54 -44.71 50.33
C GLN A 465 5.32 -44.74 51.23
N HIS A 466 5.52 -44.56 52.54
CA HIS A 466 4.48 -44.77 53.54
C HIS A 466 4.08 -43.49 54.27
N ARG A 467 4.75 -42.36 54.01
CA ARG A 467 4.54 -41.09 54.73
C ARG A 467 4.64 -41.27 56.24
N ILE A 468 5.56 -42.15 56.65
CA ILE A 468 5.91 -42.43 58.03
C ILE A 468 7.13 -41.58 58.35
N PHE A 469 7.01 -40.79 59.41
CA PHE A 469 8.04 -39.86 59.82
C PHE A 469 8.37 -40.12 61.28
N THR A 470 9.66 -40.28 61.56
CA THR A 470 10.22 -40.69 62.85
C THR A 470 11.51 -39.92 63.15
N HIS A 471 11.98 -39.98 64.39
CA HIS A 471 13.34 -39.52 64.71
C HIS A 471 14.43 -40.16 63.82
N LYS A 472 14.19 -41.39 63.33
CA LYS A 472 15.11 -42.11 62.46
C LYS A 472 15.03 -41.66 61.00
N SER A 473 13.89 -41.14 60.53
CA SER A 473 13.84 -40.49 59.21
C SER A 473 14.58 -39.17 59.18
N ASP A 474 14.64 -38.46 60.30
CA ASP A 474 15.41 -37.21 60.42
C ASP A 474 16.89 -37.45 60.35
N VAL A 475 17.35 -38.57 60.91
CA VAL A 475 18.74 -39.02 60.79
C VAL A 475 19.12 -39.19 59.31
N TRP A 476 18.21 -39.71 58.48
CA TRP A 476 18.44 -39.83 57.04
C TRP A 476 18.59 -38.45 56.39
N SER A 477 17.62 -37.55 56.63
CA SER A 477 17.62 -36.18 56.11
C SER A 477 18.87 -35.41 56.56
N TYR A 478 19.27 -35.58 57.81
CA TYR A 478 20.51 -35.03 58.35
C TYR A 478 21.74 -35.55 57.60
N GLY A 479 21.80 -36.85 57.29
CA GLY A 479 22.87 -37.41 56.45
C GLY A 479 22.96 -36.71 55.09
N VAL A 480 21.82 -36.43 54.45
CA VAL A 480 21.76 -35.67 53.19
C VAL A 480 22.27 -34.24 53.38
N THR A 481 21.87 -33.56 54.46
CA THR A 481 22.37 -32.21 54.78
C THR A 481 23.88 -32.19 55.02
N VAL A 482 24.44 -33.17 55.73
CA VAL A 482 25.89 -33.27 55.92
C VAL A 482 26.59 -33.47 54.56
N TRP A 483 26.01 -34.27 53.67
CA TRP A 483 26.52 -34.42 52.30
C TRP A 483 26.48 -33.09 51.51
N GLU A 484 25.39 -32.34 51.59
CA GLU A 484 25.26 -31.02 50.94
C GLU A 484 26.30 -30.03 51.46
N LEU A 485 26.50 -29.97 52.78
CA LEU A 485 27.53 -29.13 53.39
C LEU A 485 28.94 -29.48 52.88
N MET A 486 29.26 -30.77 52.82
CA MET A 486 30.56 -31.27 52.38
C MET A 486 30.79 -31.08 50.88
N THR A 487 29.72 -31.01 50.09
CA THR A 487 29.79 -30.72 48.65
C THR A 487 29.64 -29.24 48.30
N TYR A 488 29.63 -28.35 49.30
CA TYR A 488 29.44 -26.90 49.12
C TYR A 488 28.09 -26.54 48.47
N GLY A 489 27.04 -27.26 48.85
CA GLY A 489 25.65 -27.01 48.43
C GLY A 489 25.30 -27.62 47.07
N LEU A 490 25.96 -28.70 46.65
CA LEU A 490 25.47 -29.46 45.50
C LEU A 490 24.08 -30.03 45.81
N LYS A 491 23.27 -30.17 44.77
CA LYS A 491 21.92 -30.71 44.90
C LYS A 491 21.98 -32.25 45.00
N PRO A 492 21.31 -32.87 45.99
CA PRO A 492 21.30 -34.33 46.10
C PRO A 492 20.64 -34.95 44.88
N TYR A 493 21.23 -36.03 44.37
CA TYR A 493 20.77 -36.75 43.18
C TYR A 493 20.47 -35.80 42.00
N ASP A 494 21.28 -34.76 41.76
CA ASP A 494 20.97 -33.64 40.86
C ASP A 494 20.43 -34.09 39.48
N SER A 495 21.10 -35.07 38.87
CA SER A 495 20.78 -35.66 37.56
C SER A 495 19.59 -36.63 37.55
N ILE A 496 19.05 -36.99 38.72
CA ILE A 496 17.93 -37.92 38.87
C ILE A 496 16.64 -37.13 39.15
N ARG A 497 15.54 -37.51 38.50
CA ARG A 497 14.24 -36.91 38.77
C ARG A 497 13.74 -37.42 40.12
N ALA A 498 13.10 -36.54 40.90
CA ALA A 498 12.60 -36.87 42.24
C ALA A 498 11.77 -38.18 42.30
N ARG A 499 10.95 -38.44 41.28
CA ARG A 499 10.11 -39.65 41.19
C ARG A 499 10.88 -40.96 41.02
N ASP A 500 12.11 -40.92 40.50
CA ASP A 500 12.92 -42.11 40.18
C ASP A 500 13.88 -42.44 41.36
N VAL A 501 13.92 -41.60 42.40
CA VAL A 501 14.77 -41.77 43.59
C VAL A 501 14.40 -43.00 44.43
N PRO A 502 13.12 -43.31 44.71
CA PRO A 502 12.77 -44.49 45.51
C PRO A 502 13.34 -45.80 44.94
N ASP A 503 13.22 -45.99 43.62
CA ASP A 503 13.74 -47.18 42.92
C ASP A 503 15.26 -47.30 43.02
N LEU A 504 15.99 -46.18 43.12
CA LEU A 504 17.44 -46.18 43.32
C LEU A 504 17.80 -46.55 44.77
N LEU A 505 17.08 -45.98 45.74
CA LEU A 505 17.32 -46.24 47.15
C LEU A 505 17.07 -47.71 47.52
N GLU A 506 16.04 -48.33 46.95
CA GLU A 506 15.74 -49.77 47.10
C GLU A 506 16.85 -50.66 46.53
N LYS A 507 17.50 -50.24 45.44
CA LYS A 507 18.64 -50.95 44.83
C LYS A 507 19.93 -50.80 45.63
N GLY A 508 19.92 -50.00 46.70
CA GLY A 508 21.09 -49.74 47.54
C GLY A 508 21.96 -48.57 47.08
N GLU A 509 21.56 -47.85 46.03
CA GLU A 509 22.29 -46.66 45.57
C GLU A 509 22.18 -45.54 46.58
N ARG A 510 23.29 -44.82 46.81
CA ARG A 510 23.39 -43.71 47.78
C ARG A 510 24.16 -42.54 47.16
N LEU A 511 24.09 -41.36 47.79
CA LEU A 511 24.88 -40.21 47.37
C LEU A 511 26.38 -40.54 47.39
N PRO A 512 27.16 -40.08 46.39
CA PRO A 512 28.58 -40.41 46.28
C PRO A 512 29.39 -39.73 47.39
N GLN A 513 30.55 -40.30 47.75
CA GLN A 513 31.44 -39.69 48.72
C GLN A 513 31.89 -38.28 48.27
N PRO A 514 31.71 -37.24 49.11
CA PRO A 514 32.26 -35.91 48.85
C PRO A 514 33.78 -35.94 48.75
N HIS A 515 34.36 -35.20 47.80
CA HIS A 515 35.81 -35.14 47.61
C HIS A 515 36.56 -34.54 48.81
N CYS A 516 35.87 -33.79 49.66
CA CYS A 516 36.48 -33.11 50.79
C CYS A 516 36.58 -33.94 52.07
N CYS A 517 36.06 -35.18 52.10
CA CYS A 517 36.04 -36.00 53.30
C CYS A 517 36.59 -37.41 53.08
N THR A 518 37.15 -37.97 54.15
CA THR A 518 37.64 -39.35 54.18
C THR A 518 36.51 -40.36 54.27
N ILE A 519 36.85 -41.63 54.03
CA ILE A 519 35.88 -42.73 54.10
C ILE A 519 35.24 -42.83 55.49
N ASP A 520 35.94 -42.47 56.56
CA ASP A 520 35.40 -42.54 57.93
C ASP A 520 34.19 -41.61 58.12
N VAL A 521 34.25 -40.39 57.57
CA VAL A 521 33.13 -39.43 57.59
C VAL A 521 32.01 -39.90 56.69
N TYR A 522 32.36 -40.43 55.52
CA TYR A 522 31.37 -40.95 54.57
C TYR A 522 30.63 -42.17 55.13
N MET A 523 31.29 -43.04 55.89
CA MET A 523 30.65 -44.18 56.55
C MET A 523 29.60 -43.75 57.57
N ILE A 524 29.76 -42.58 58.21
CA ILE A 524 28.69 -42.02 59.06
C ILE A 524 27.47 -41.63 58.20
N MET A 525 27.68 -40.97 57.06
CA MET A 525 26.58 -40.61 56.15
C MET A 525 25.87 -41.88 55.64
N ILE A 526 26.62 -42.93 55.27
CA ILE A 526 26.05 -44.21 54.85
C ILE A 526 25.22 -44.85 55.98
N LYS A 527 25.68 -44.81 57.23
CA LYS A 527 24.92 -45.30 58.39
C LYS A 527 23.60 -44.54 58.58
N CYS A 528 23.56 -43.24 58.30
CA CYS A 528 22.33 -42.47 58.30
C CYS A 528 21.33 -42.94 57.23
N TRP A 529 21.82 -43.52 56.13
CA TRP A 529 21.02 -43.95 54.99
C TRP A 529 20.75 -45.47 54.93
N MET A 530 20.79 -46.15 56.08
CA MET A 530 20.38 -47.55 56.19
C MET A 530 18.88 -47.68 55.90
N LEU A 531 18.47 -48.70 55.14
CA LEU A 531 17.05 -48.93 54.85
C LEU A 531 16.26 -49.24 56.12
N ASP A 532 16.80 -50.12 56.96
CA ASP A 532 16.27 -50.36 58.30
C ASP A 532 16.50 -49.13 59.19
N ALA A 533 15.41 -48.57 59.72
CA ALA A 533 15.42 -47.35 60.52
C ALA A 533 16.15 -47.55 61.86
N GLU A 534 16.03 -48.73 62.48
CA GLU A 534 16.67 -49.02 63.76
C GLU A 534 18.18 -49.20 63.65
N SER A 535 18.66 -49.64 62.48
CA SER A 535 20.09 -49.69 62.16
C SER A 535 20.75 -48.31 62.02
N ARG A 536 19.96 -47.22 61.94
CA ARG A 536 20.50 -45.85 61.85
C ARG A 536 20.93 -45.35 63.24
N PRO A 537 22.05 -44.61 63.34
CA PRO A 537 22.49 -44.05 64.61
C PRO A 537 21.48 -43.03 65.14
N SER A 538 21.39 -42.90 66.46
CA SER A 538 20.72 -41.78 67.10
C SER A 538 21.50 -40.48 66.90
N PHE A 539 20.83 -39.34 67.02
CA PHE A 539 21.51 -38.04 67.01
C PHE A 539 22.55 -37.89 68.12
N LYS A 540 22.35 -38.56 69.27
CA LYS A 540 23.34 -38.61 70.35
C LYS A 540 24.63 -39.30 69.89
N GLU A 541 24.51 -40.46 69.25
CA GLU A 541 25.67 -41.18 68.70
C GLU A 541 26.36 -40.38 67.60
N LEU A 542 25.59 -39.74 66.71
CA LEU A 542 26.15 -38.86 65.67
C LEU A 542 26.94 -37.69 66.27
N GLN A 543 26.38 -37.03 67.28
CA GLN A 543 27.04 -35.94 68.00
C GLN A 543 28.36 -36.40 68.62
N GLU A 544 28.37 -37.54 69.29
CA GLU A 544 29.57 -38.10 69.91
C GLU A 544 30.64 -38.44 68.86
N GLU A 545 30.26 -39.04 67.73
CA GLU A 545 31.18 -39.38 66.64
C GLU A 545 31.75 -38.12 65.97
N PHE A 546 30.92 -37.14 65.59
CA PHE A 546 31.40 -35.90 65.01
C PHE A 546 32.22 -35.06 65.99
N ALA A 547 31.89 -35.08 67.29
CA ALA A 547 32.69 -34.42 68.31
C ALA A 547 34.07 -35.06 68.48
N LYS A 548 34.19 -36.39 68.33
CA LYS A 548 35.49 -37.08 68.29
C LYS A 548 36.29 -36.65 67.05
N MET A 549 35.65 -36.64 65.87
CA MET A 549 36.31 -36.24 64.62
C MET A 549 36.76 -34.78 64.63
N ALA A 550 35.98 -33.88 65.23
CA ALA A 550 36.30 -32.47 65.38
C ALA A 550 37.51 -32.18 66.29
N ARG A 551 38.05 -33.19 67.00
CA ARG A 551 39.31 -33.01 67.74
C ARG A 551 40.54 -33.02 66.83
N ASP A 552 40.45 -33.71 65.70
CA ASP A 552 41.52 -33.83 64.70
C ASP A 552 40.95 -33.84 63.28
N PRO A 553 40.50 -32.70 62.76
CA PRO A 553 39.77 -32.65 61.49
C PRO A 553 40.68 -32.93 60.29
N GLY A 554 41.99 -32.71 60.42
CA GLY A 554 42.97 -32.93 59.34
C GLY A 554 43.07 -34.38 58.91
N ARG A 555 42.72 -35.29 59.84
CA ARG A 555 42.58 -36.72 59.55
C ARG A 555 41.33 -37.05 58.75
N TYR A 556 40.26 -36.28 58.90
CA TYR A 556 38.93 -36.64 58.40
C TYR A 556 38.48 -35.84 57.17
N LEU A 557 39.07 -34.66 56.94
CA LEU A 557 38.73 -33.73 55.86
C LEU A 557 39.96 -33.40 55.01
N VAL A 558 39.80 -33.46 53.69
CA VAL A 558 40.83 -33.21 52.67
C VAL A 558 40.38 -32.03 51.81
N ILE A 559 40.83 -30.81 52.12
CA ILE A 559 40.44 -29.60 51.38
C ILE A 559 41.62 -29.16 50.49
N PRO A 560 41.55 -29.31 49.15
CA PRO A 560 42.65 -28.94 48.27
C PRO A 560 42.87 -27.42 48.22
N GLY A 561 44.10 -26.97 48.45
CA GLY A 561 44.55 -25.61 48.12
C GLY A 561 44.27 -24.49 49.13
N ARG A 562 43.94 -24.81 50.39
CA ARG A 562 43.79 -23.81 51.47
C ARG A 562 44.20 -24.35 52.84
N ASP A 563 45.47 -24.22 53.20
CA ASP A 563 46.04 -24.66 54.49
C ASP A 563 45.50 -23.92 55.73
N ASN A 564 44.60 -22.94 55.57
CA ASN A 564 44.07 -22.12 56.68
C ASN A 564 42.54 -22.03 56.77
N LEU A 565 41.77 -22.92 56.13
CA LEU A 565 40.31 -23.00 56.31
C LEU A 565 39.87 -24.09 57.31
N PHE A 566 40.82 -24.70 58.00
CA PHE A 566 40.57 -25.73 59.01
C PHE A 566 39.71 -25.26 60.19
N LEU A 567 39.71 -23.96 60.49
CA LEU A 567 38.96 -23.37 61.60
C LEU A 567 37.49 -23.08 61.27
N GLU A 568 37.11 -22.87 60.00
CA GLU A 568 35.73 -22.50 59.63
C GLU A 568 34.82 -23.73 59.48
N VAL A 569 35.33 -24.83 58.91
CA VAL A 569 34.55 -26.10 58.85
C VAL A 569 34.38 -26.68 60.26
N LEU A 570 35.41 -26.53 61.11
CA LEU A 570 35.35 -26.89 62.52
C LEU A 570 34.37 -26.05 63.34
N ALA A 571 34.24 -24.76 63.05
CA ALA A 571 33.27 -23.89 63.73
C ALA A 571 31.84 -24.34 63.44
N HIS A 572 31.55 -24.81 62.23
CA HIS A 572 30.24 -25.36 61.87
C HIS A 572 29.98 -26.76 62.46
N VAL A 573 30.98 -27.65 62.52
CA VAL A 573 30.81 -28.97 63.17
C VAL A 573 30.73 -28.84 64.70
N ARG A 574 31.48 -27.90 65.31
CA ARG A 574 31.37 -27.60 66.75
C ARG A 574 30.03 -26.98 67.13
N PHE A 575 29.39 -26.23 66.24
CA PHE A 575 28.04 -25.69 66.47
C PHE A 575 27.01 -26.79 66.73
N TYR A 576 27.12 -27.93 66.04
CA TYR A 576 26.24 -29.09 66.24
C TYR A 576 26.66 -30.01 67.40
N SER A 577 27.91 -29.95 67.86
CA SER A 577 28.35 -30.69 69.05
C SER A 577 27.81 -30.13 70.38
N ARG A 578 27.20 -28.92 70.38
CA ARG A 578 26.67 -28.24 71.56
C ARG A 578 25.16 -28.42 71.80
N PHE A 579 24.54 -29.38 71.10
CA PHE A 579 23.16 -29.80 71.34
C PHE A 579 23.12 -30.64 72.63
N GLU A 580 23.06 -29.98 73.80
CA GLU A 580 22.82 -30.64 75.08
C GLU A 580 21.44 -31.33 75.07
N TYR A 581 21.44 -32.63 75.40
CA TYR A 581 20.43 -33.52 76.01
C TYR A 581 18.90 -33.35 75.80
N SER A 582 18.35 -32.23 75.34
CA SER A 582 16.90 -31.97 75.25
C SER A 582 16.34 -31.82 73.85
N TRP A 583 17.15 -32.02 72.81
CA TRP A 583 16.77 -31.77 71.41
C TRP A 583 16.11 -32.94 70.69
N TRP A 584 16.16 -34.16 71.24
CA TRP A 584 15.86 -35.38 70.48
C TRP A 584 14.74 -36.25 71.10
N GLU A 585 14.04 -35.76 72.13
CA GLU A 585 12.91 -36.49 72.73
C GLU A 585 11.54 -36.14 72.11
N THR A 586 11.44 -35.28 71.09
CA THR A 586 10.11 -34.71 70.71
C THR A 586 9.88 -34.44 69.22
N PHE A 587 10.70 -34.97 68.32
CA PHE A 587 10.62 -34.63 66.90
C PHE A 587 11.00 -35.78 65.97
N ALA A 588 9.96 -36.41 65.43
CA ALA A 588 9.99 -36.95 64.10
C ALA A 588 9.69 -35.84 63.09
N ALA A 589 10.63 -35.51 62.22
CA ALA A 589 10.43 -34.57 61.13
C ALA A 589 10.05 -35.30 59.83
N ASN A 590 9.33 -34.52 59.00
CA ASN A 590 8.97 -34.90 57.65
C ASN A 590 10.12 -34.78 56.67
#